data_AF-A0A2E6VLH4-F1
#
_entry.id   AF-A0A2E6VLH4-F1
#
_cell.length_a   1.000
_cell.length_b   1.000
_cell.length_c   1.000
_cell.angle_alpha   90.00
_cell.angle_beta   90.00
_cell.angle_gamma   90.00
#
_symmetry.space_group_name_H-M   'P 1'
#
loop_
_entity.id
_entity.type
_entity.pdbx_description
1 polymer ?
#
loop_
_entity_poly.entity_id
_entity_poly.type
_entity_poly.pdbx_seq_one_letter_code
_entity_poly.pdbx_strand_id
1 'polypeptide(L)' 'MARIEIPDGEENEMSRVWSIAPHMGEGVHALSKAVYEKSGLPVREREAARMRIAQLNACDI' A
#
# COMPACT_ATOMS: atom_id res chain seq x y z
N MET A 1 6.55 -3.23 13.11
CA MET A 1 5.71 -4.34 13.64
C MET A 1 4.25 -3.92 13.58
N ALA A 2 3.43 -4.68 12.86
CA ALA A 2 1.99 -4.42 12.79
C ALA A 2 1.36 -4.51 14.18
N ARG A 3 0.55 -3.51 14.56
CA ARG A 3 -0.19 -3.47 15.83
C ARG A 3 -1.53 -4.21 15.76
N ILE A 4 -1.70 -5.04 14.74
CA ILE A 4 -2.97 -5.66 14.35
C ILE A 4 -2.68 -7.12 14.02
N GLU A 5 -3.49 -8.01 14.56
CA GLU A 5 -3.42 -9.44 14.24
C GLU A 5 -4.01 -9.68 12.85
N ILE A 6 -3.21 -10.27 11.96
CA ILE A 6 -3.60 -10.58 10.59
C ILE A 6 -3.82 -12.09 10.49
N PRO A 7 -5.01 -12.57 10.07
CA PRO A 7 -5.28 -14.00 9.96
C PRO A 7 -4.30 -14.70 9.02
N ASP A 8 -3.88 -15.92 9.36
CA ASP A 8 -3.03 -16.74 8.49
C ASP A 8 -3.72 -17.07 7.17
N GLY A 9 -2.93 -17.20 6.11
CA GLY A 9 -3.41 -17.55 4.77
C GLY A 9 -2.29 -17.55 3.74
N GLU A 10 -2.55 -18.13 2.57
CA GLU A 10 -1.57 -18.26 1.48
C GLU A 10 -1.28 -16.94 0.76
N GLU A 11 -2.20 -15.99 0.86
CA GLU A 11 -2.07 -14.67 0.25
C GLU A 11 -0.99 -13.80 0.93
N ASN A 12 -0.47 -12.84 0.17
CA ASN A 12 0.48 -11.87 0.73
C ASN A 12 -0.15 -11.09 1.90
N GLU A 13 0.68 -10.64 2.83
CA GLU A 13 0.23 -9.99 4.07
C GLU A 13 -0.67 -8.78 3.80
N MET A 14 -0.37 -7.96 2.79
CA MET A 14 -1.19 -6.79 2.43
C MET A 14 -2.59 -7.18 1.93
N SER A 15 -2.70 -8.24 1.13
CA SER A 15 -4.01 -8.79 0.74
C SER A 15 -4.81 -9.25 1.95
N ARG A 16 -4.15 -9.90 2.92
CA ARG A 16 -4.79 -10.36 4.17
C ARG A 16 -5.15 -9.21 5.11
N VAL A 17 -4.39 -8.12 5.13
CA VAL A 17 -4.75 -6.88 5.86
C VAL A 17 -6.05 -6.28 5.33
N TRP A 18 -6.33 -6.35 4.03
CA TRP A 18 -7.59 -5.82 3.50
C TRP A 18 -8.76 -6.79 3.63
N SER A 19 -8.52 -8.09 3.87
CA SER A 19 -9.61 -9.04 4.14
C SER A 19 -10.30 -8.78 5.49
N ILE A 20 -9.60 -8.20 6.48
CA ILE A 20 -10.20 -7.77 7.75
C ILE A 20 -10.98 -6.46 7.66
N ALA A 21 -10.83 -5.70 6.56
CA ALA A 21 -11.52 -4.44 6.32
C ALA A 21 -12.02 -4.32 4.86
N PRO A 22 -12.91 -5.22 4.42
CA PRO A 22 -13.25 -5.39 3.00
C PRO A 22 -13.87 -4.15 2.36
N HIS A 23 -14.70 -3.40 3.11
CA HIS A 23 -15.30 -2.15 2.63
C HIS A 23 -14.27 -1.04 2.39
N MET A 24 -13.14 -1.06 3.09
CA MET A 24 -12.03 -0.13 2.85
C MET A 24 -11.13 -0.61 1.70
N GLY A 25 -10.98 -1.94 1.56
CA GLY A 25 -10.11 -2.56 0.56
C GLY A 25 -10.39 -2.09 -0.86
N GLU A 26 -11.66 -1.96 -1.25
CA GLU A 26 -12.05 -1.44 -2.57
C GLU A 26 -11.52 -0.02 -2.83
N GLY A 27 -11.74 0.89 -1.88
CA GLY A 27 -11.28 2.27 -1.99
C GLY A 27 -9.76 2.39 -2.01
N VAL A 28 -9.06 1.60 -1.19
CA VAL A 28 -7.60 1.58 -1.16
C VAL A 28 -7.03 1.04 -2.47
N HIS A 29 -7.63 0.00 -3.04
CA HIS A 29 -7.23 -0.54 -4.33
C HIS A 29 -7.41 0.50 -5.45
N ALA A 30 -8.55 1.21 -5.45
CA ALA A 30 -8.80 2.28 -6.40
C ALA A 30 -7.78 3.42 -6.27
N LEU A 31 -7.41 3.81 -5.05
CA LEU A 31 -6.35 4.79 -4.78
C LEU A 31 -4.99 4.31 -5.30
N SER A 32 -4.63 3.06 -5.03
CA SER A 32 -3.39 2.45 -5.51
C SER A 32 -3.29 2.53 -7.04
N LYS A 33 -4.34 2.12 -7.75
CA LYS A 33 -4.41 2.25 -9.22
C LYS A 33 -4.27 3.69 -9.69
N ALA A 34 -4.94 4.64 -9.04
CA ALA A 34 -4.82 6.05 -9.41
C ALA A 34 -3.36 6.55 -9.29
N VAL A 35 -2.66 6.19 -8.21
CA VAL A 35 -1.27 6.60 -7.96
C VAL A 35 -0.27 5.90 -8.89
N TYR A 36 -0.41 4.60 -9.15
CA TYR A 36 0.59 3.84 -9.91
C TYR A 36 0.32 3.78 -11.42
N GLU A 37 -0.94 3.88 -11.84
CA GLU A 37 -1.31 3.72 -13.26
C GLU A 37 -1.77 5.04 -13.90
N LYS A 38 -2.28 5.99 -13.10
CA LYS A 38 -2.85 7.26 -13.60
C LYS A 38 -2.11 8.51 -13.12
N SER A 39 -0.89 8.35 -12.62
CA SER A 39 -0.06 9.48 -12.21
C SER A 39 0.41 10.30 -13.42
N GLY A 40 0.43 11.63 -13.25
CA GLY A 40 1.07 12.55 -14.20
C GLY A 40 2.59 12.60 -14.08
N LEU A 41 3.17 11.98 -13.04
CA LEU A 41 4.62 11.92 -12.83
C LEU A 41 5.24 10.73 -13.57
N PRO A 42 6.45 10.90 -14.13
CA PRO A 42 7.26 9.76 -14.60
C PRO A 42 7.51 8.74 -13.48
N VAL A 43 7.63 7.47 -13.84
CA VAL A 43 7.81 6.36 -12.89
C VAL A 43 8.96 6.63 -11.91
N ARG A 44 10.10 7.14 -12.39
CA ARG A 44 11.27 7.43 -11.53
C ARG A 44 10.97 8.49 -10.47
N GLU A 45 10.26 9.54 -10.83
CA GLU A 45 9.89 10.63 -9.90
C GLU A 45 8.86 10.14 -8.88
N ARG A 46 7.85 9.37 -9.34
CA ARG A 46 6.86 8.74 -8.46
C ARG A 46 7.51 7.82 -7.44
N GLU A 47 8.41 6.93 -7.87
CA GLU A 47 9.09 6.01 -6.95
C GLU A 47 10.02 6.74 -5.98
N ALA A 48 10.70 7.80 -6.42
CA ALA A 48 11.49 8.64 -5.53
C ALA A 48 10.62 9.31 -4.46
N ALA A 49 9.45 9.84 -4.84
CA ALA A 49 8.50 10.43 -3.90
C ALA A 49 7.95 9.39 -2.92
N ARG A 50 7.53 8.22 -3.40
CA ARG A 50 7.04 7.10 -2.57
C ARG A 50 8.09 6.65 -1.56
N MET A 51 9.32 6.43 -2.01
CA MET A 51 10.46 6.05 -1.20
C MET A 51 10.74 7.09 -0.11
N ARG A 52 10.74 8.39 -0.47
CA ARG A 52 10.95 9.45 0.50
C ARG A 52 9.86 9.51 1.56
N ILE A 53 8.59 9.31 1.18
CA ILE A 53 7.47 9.23 2.13
C ILE A 53 7.64 8.04 3.09
N ALA A 54 8.05 6.87 2.59
CA ALA A 54 8.31 5.70 3.43
C ALA A 54 9.40 5.98 4.47
N GLN A 55 10.53 6.55 4.06
CA GLN A 55 11.61 6.94 4.96
C GLN A 55 11.17 7.95 6.02
N LEU A 56 10.38 8.97 5.63
CA LEU A 56 9.86 9.98 6.57
C LEU A 56 8.91 9.40 7.61
N ASN A 57 8.24 8.28 7.29
CA ASN A 57 7.34 7.58 8.19
C ASN A 57 8.01 6.39 8.91
N ALA A 58 9.34 6.27 8.81
CA ALA A 58 10.09 5.13 9.34
C ALA A 58 9.49 3.77 8.91
N CYS A 59 9.01 3.72 7.65
CA CYS A 59 8.54 2.50 7.03
C CYS A 59 9.75 1.76 6.46
N ASP A 60 10.13 0.66 7.10
CA ASP A 60 11.19 -0.22 6.63
C ASP A 60 10.79 -0.86 5.29
N ILE A 61 11.76 -1.00 4.39
CA ILE A 61 11.57 -1.42 2.99
C ILE A 61 12.21 -2.77 2.77
#